data_AF-A0A7K0A7D8-F1
#
_entry.id   AF-A0A7K0A7D8-F1
#
_cell.length_a   1.000
_cell.length_b   1.000
_cell.length_c   1.000
_cell.angle_alpha   90.00
_cell.angle_beta   90.00
_cell.angle_gamma   90.00
#
_symmetry.space_group_name_H-M   'P 1'
#
loop_
_entity.id
_entity.type
_entity.pdbx_description
1 polymer ?
#
loop_
_entity_poly.entity_id
_entity_poly.type
_entity_poly.pdbx_seq_one_letter_code
_entity_poly.pdbx_strand_id
1 'polypeptide(L)'
;MSIEVGSSRWQELVREGIARDGNRNWFLGDAALEIAPMGEDGAHNGSTEKLEQYANLVGVEAKSLYVYRAVAAAWPPVTRLTGDTSWKVHQLLMTPEKRTLIREGMTVTEAHRAAGHSTQGRTGPEADPEAKREQFRKLADDPDIAPEVDEWATERVVQRHADRRDAQQRPTRGDAKPFRKAMTEMELTLLSKLDALDHFANICRDINENEVDLDPETFGKLTAVAQQIVVEIQFYAIRHGLDCDLKVAQ
;
A
#
# COMPACT_ATOMS: atom_id res chain seq x y z
N MET A 1 -30.45 -5.21 0.86
CA MET A 1 -30.82 -3.86 1.36
C MET A 1 -29.56 -3.03 1.27
N SER A 2 -29.52 -2.00 0.42
CA SER A 2 -28.33 -1.15 0.27
C SER A 2 -28.24 -0.18 1.44
N ILE A 3 -27.03 0.18 1.84
CA ILE A 3 -26.80 1.17 2.90
C ILE A 3 -27.03 2.58 2.35
N GLU A 4 -27.69 3.42 3.14
CA GLU A 4 -27.82 4.84 2.84
C GLU A 4 -26.61 5.64 3.29
N VAL A 5 -26.18 6.57 2.42
CA VAL A 5 -25.04 7.45 2.67
C VAL A 5 -25.33 8.30 3.92
N GLY A 6 -24.36 8.35 4.84
CA GLY A 6 -24.49 9.11 6.08
C GLY A 6 -25.24 8.41 7.21
N SER A 7 -25.82 7.22 6.98
CA SER A 7 -26.37 6.39 8.05
C SER A 7 -25.31 5.98 9.08
N SER A 8 -25.73 5.57 10.28
CA SER A 8 -24.80 5.12 11.33
C SER A 8 -23.92 3.96 10.86
N ARG A 9 -24.49 3.00 10.12
CA ARG A 9 -23.74 1.87 9.55
C ARG A 9 -22.73 2.33 8.51
N TRP A 10 -23.09 3.28 7.65
CA TRP A 10 -22.15 3.88 6.69
C TRP A 10 -20.94 4.51 7.40
N GLN A 11 -21.19 5.31 8.44
CA GLN A 11 -20.12 5.99 9.19
C GLN A 11 -19.19 5.00 9.90
N GLU A 12 -19.75 3.90 10.42
CA GLU A 12 -18.98 2.80 11.00
C GLU A 12 -18.05 2.15 9.96
N LEU A 13 -18.58 1.80 8.78
CA LEU A 13 -17.79 1.21 7.70
C LEU A 13 -16.65 2.13 7.21
N VAL A 14 -16.88 3.45 7.17
CA VAL A 14 -15.84 4.43 6.82
C VAL A 14 -14.76 4.45 7.89
N ARG A 15 -15.15 4.56 9.17
CA ARG A 15 -14.21 4.61 10.30
C ARG A 15 -13.33 3.37 10.36
N GLU A 16 -13.93 2.18 10.25
CA GLU A 16 -13.17 0.92 10.22
C GLU A 16 -12.30 0.80 8.97
N GLY A 17 -12.78 1.25 7.81
CA GLY A 17 -12.01 1.21 6.56
C GLY A 17 -10.77 2.10 6.57
N ILE A 18 -10.78 3.16 7.37
CA ILE A 18 -9.63 4.04 7.62
C ILE A 18 -8.67 3.41 8.63
N ALA A 19 -9.18 2.82 9.71
CA ALA A 19 -8.37 2.37 10.84
C ALA A 19 -7.67 1.00 10.66
N ARG A 20 -8.03 0.21 9.62
CA ARG A 20 -7.48 -1.14 9.43
C ARG A 20 -6.19 -1.14 8.61
N ASP A 21 -5.11 -1.67 9.20
CA ASP A 21 -3.82 -1.87 8.51
C ASP A 21 -3.61 -3.32 8.00
N GLY A 22 -4.27 -4.31 8.58
CA GLY A 22 -4.17 -5.73 8.17
C GLY A 22 -5.43 -6.25 7.47
N ASN A 23 -5.27 -7.05 6.40
CA ASN A 23 -6.39 -7.60 5.60
C ASN A 23 -7.40 -6.55 5.10
N ARG A 24 -6.96 -5.29 4.96
CA ARG A 24 -7.79 -4.14 4.59
C ARG A 24 -8.61 -4.40 3.32
N ASN A 25 -8.04 -5.08 2.34
CA ASN A 25 -8.70 -5.39 1.07
C ASN A 25 -9.95 -6.28 1.23
N TRP A 26 -9.93 -7.25 2.17
CA TRP A 26 -11.11 -8.07 2.44
C TRP A 26 -12.23 -7.24 3.05
N PHE A 27 -11.89 -6.46 4.08
CA PHE A 27 -12.86 -5.59 4.75
C PHE A 27 -13.48 -4.59 3.78
N LEU A 28 -12.66 -3.88 2.99
CA LEU A 28 -13.14 -2.91 2.02
C LEU A 28 -14.03 -3.55 0.96
N GLY A 29 -13.72 -4.79 0.54
CA GLY A 29 -14.57 -5.55 -0.37
C GLY A 29 -15.92 -5.93 0.23
N ASP A 30 -15.93 -6.41 1.48
CA ASP A 30 -17.16 -6.75 2.22
C ASP A 30 -18.03 -5.53 2.48
N ALA A 31 -17.41 -4.43 2.95
CA ALA A 31 -18.09 -3.16 3.15
C ALA A 31 -18.68 -2.64 1.83
N ALA A 32 -17.95 -2.74 0.72
CA ALA A 32 -18.44 -2.36 -0.59
C ALA A 32 -19.64 -3.22 -1.05
N LEU A 33 -19.68 -4.52 -0.71
CA LEU A 33 -20.84 -5.38 -0.97
C LEU A 33 -22.04 -5.02 -0.12
N GLU A 34 -21.82 -4.64 1.15
CA GLU A 34 -22.89 -4.20 2.04
C GLU A 34 -23.50 -2.87 1.54
N ILE A 35 -22.65 -1.95 1.09
CA ILE A 35 -23.07 -0.65 0.53
C ILE A 35 -23.79 -0.82 -0.80
N ALA A 36 -23.18 -1.55 -1.72
CA ALA A 36 -23.65 -1.73 -3.09
C ALA A 36 -23.49 -3.20 -3.51
N PRO A 37 -24.50 -4.05 -3.23
CA PRO A 37 -24.50 -5.45 -3.64
C PRO A 37 -24.27 -5.61 -5.14
N MET A 38 -23.75 -6.78 -5.55
CA MET A 38 -23.58 -7.07 -6.98
C MET A 38 -24.94 -7.05 -7.70
N GLY A 39 -24.96 -6.53 -8.93
CA GLY A 39 -26.13 -6.61 -9.80
C GLY A 39 -26.36 -8.02 -10.33
N GLU A 40 -27.44 -8.22 -11.09
CA GLU A 40 -27.74 -9.50 -11.75
C GLU A 40 -26.65 -9.93 -12.73
N ASP A 41 -25.95 -8.96 -13.32
CA ASP A 41 -24.81 -9.14 -14.21
C ASP A 41 -23.49 -9.46 -13.46
N GLY A 42 -23.52 -9.48 -12.12
CA GLY A 42 -22.34 -9.65 -11.29
C GLY A 42 -21.40 -8.44 -11.29
N ALA A 43 -21.87 -7.23 -11.65
CA ALA A 43 -21.04 -6.03 -11.63
C ALA A 43 -21.84 -4.77 -11.26
N HIS A 44 -22.82 -4.36 -12.05
CA HIS A 44 -23.44 -3.04 -11.93
C HIS A 44 -24.85 -3.14 -11.34
N ASN A 45 -25.09 -2.42 -10.24
CA ASN A 45 -26.40 -2.33 -9.58
C ASN A 45 -26.95 -0.89 -9.54
N GLY A 46 -26.37 0.03 -10.34
CA GLY A 46 -26.72 1.45 -10.33
C GLY A 46 -26.22 2.25 -9.12
N SER A 47 -25.47 1.63 -8.18
CA SER A 47 -24.95 2.30 -6.97
C SER A 47 -23.48 2.73 -7.10
N THR A 48 -23.00 2.99 -8.32
CA THR A 48 -21.62 3.41 -8.61
C THR A 48 -21.22 4.65 -7.79
N GLU A 49 -22.11 5.65 -7.73
CA GLU A 49 -21.85 6.90 -6.99
C GLU A 49 -21.62 6.64 -5.49
N LYS A 50 -22.39 5.74 -4.87
CA LYS A 50 -22.19 5.36 -3.46
C LYS A 50 -20.79 4.77 -3.25
N LEU A 51 -20.33 3.89 -4.15
CA LEU A 51 -18.98 3.32 -4.03
C LEU A 51 -17.88 4.35 -4.21
N GLU A 52 -18.04 5.31 -5.12
CA GLU A 52 -17.07 6.40 -5.32
C GLU A 52 -16.97 7.30 -4.08
N GLN A 53 -18.12 7.65 -3.49
CA GLN A 53 -18.15 8.41 -2.24
C GLN A 53 -17.47 7.65 -1.10
N TYR A 54 -17.74 6.34 -0.96
CA TYR A 54 -17.09 5.51 0.05
C TYR A 54 -15.56 5.44 -0.18
N ALA A 55 -15.12 5.17 -1.42
CA ALA A 55 -13.72 5.09 -1.79
C ALA A 55 -12.95 6.38 -1.45
N ASN A 56 -13.54 7.54 -1.77
CA ASN A 56 -12.97 8.84 -1.46
C ASN A 56 -12.82 9.05 0.07
N LEU A 57 -13.82 8.68 0.86
CA LEU A 57 -13.79 8.85 2.32
C LEU A 57 -12.75 7.94 3.00
N VAL A 58 -12.57 6.71 2.51
CA VAL A 58 -11.57 5.78 3.07
C VAL A 58 -10.17 5.95 2.46
N GLY A 59 -10.02 6.84 1.47
CA GLY A 59 -8.74 7.16 0.85
C GLY A 59 -8.20 6.08 -0.09
N VAL A 60 -9.08 5.42 -0.86
CA VAL A 60 -8.67 4.44 -1.90
C VAL A 60 -9.22 4.85 -3.27
N GLU A 61 -8.56 4.40 -4.33
CA GLU A 61 -9.09 4.57 -5.69
C GLU A 61 -10.39 3.78 -5.87
N ALA A 62 -11.42 4.39 -6.46
CA ALA A 62 -12.69 3.72 -6.75
C ALA A 62 -12.49 2.45 -7.59
N LYS A 63 -11.55 2.46 -8.55
CA LYS A 63 -11.21 1.30 -9.36
C LYS A 63 -10.71 0.12 -8.51
N SER A 64 -9.86 0.39 -7.53
CA SER A 64 -9.38 -0.63 -6.59
C SER A 64 -10.52 -1.18 -5.74
N LEU A 65 -11.43 -0.31 -5.28
CA LEU A 65 -12.61 -0.74 -4.52
C LEU A 65 -13.54 -1.65 -5.34
N TYR A 66 -13.73 -1.39 -6.63
CA TYR A 66 -14.50 -2.28 -7.51
C TYR A 66 -13.90 -3.68 -7.58
N VAL A 67 -12.56 -3.76 -7.65
CA VAL A 67 -11.85 -5.05 -7.61
C VAL A 67 -12.01 -5.72 -6.25
N TYR A 68 -11.86 -4.98 -5.15
CA TYR A 68 -12.04 -5.51 -3.79
C TYR A 68 -13.44 -6.11 -3.61
N ARG A 69 -14.46 -5.40 -4.05
CA ARG A 69 -15.85 -5.84 -4.05
C ARG A 69 -16.05 -7.11 -4.88
N ALA A 70 -15.50 -7.15 -6.10
CA ALA A 70 -15.61 -8.31 -6.98
C ALA A 70 -14.94 -9.57 -6.40
N VAL A 71 -13.77 -9.42 -5.79
CA VAL A 71 -13.07 -10.53 -5.12
C VAL A 71 -13.84 -10.99 -3.89
N ALA A 72 -14.36 -10.07 -3.07
CA ALA A 72 -15.21 -10.41 -1.93
C ALA A 72 -16.48 -11.17 -2.34
N ALA A 73 -17.09 -10.80 -3.48
CA ALA A 73 -18.27 -11.49 -4.00
C ALA A 73 -17.94 -12.89 -4.51
N ALA A 74 -16.78 -13.04 -5.17
CA ALA A 74 -16.29 -14.32 -5.66
C ALA A 74 -15.92 -15.28 -4.53
N TRP A 75 -15.49 -14.74 -3.40
CA TRP A 75 -15.01 -15.47 -2.23
C TRP A 75 -15.72 -14.98 -0.96
N PRO A 76 -16.96 -15.45 -0.69
CA PRO A 76 -17.65 -15.18 0.57
C PRO A 76 -16.79 -15.58 1.79
N PRO A 77 -16.98 -14.97 2.97
CA PRO A 77 -16.15 -15.24 4.16
C PRO A 77 -15.96 -16.72 4.49
N VAL A 78 -17.00 -17.53 4.29
CA VAL A 78 -17.01 -18.98 4.56
C VAL A 78 -16.17 -19.81 3.58
N THR A 79 -15.82 -19.28 2.40
CA THR A 79 -15.03 -19.97 1.38
C THR A 79 -13.62 -19.41 1.26
N ARG A 80 -13.25 -18.42 2.06
CA ARG A 80 -11.90 -17.83 2.02
C ARG A 80 -10.93 -18.76 2.72
N LEU A 81 -9.78 -18.96 2.10
CA LEU A 81 -8.65 -19.59 2.77
C LEU A 81 -7.89 -18.48 3.51
N THR A 82 -8.35 -18.15 4.73
CA THR A 82 -7.75 -17.13 5.57
C THR A 82 -6.63 -17.74 6.42
N GLY A 83 -5.41 -17.24 6.28
CA GLY A 83 -4.21 -17.78 6.92
C GLY A 83 -3.03 -17.48 6.01
N ASP A 84 -2.49 -18.53 5.38
CA ASP A 84 -1.29 -18.43 4.55
C ASP A 84 -1.55 -17.97 3.12
N THR A 85 -2.83 -17.89 2.69
CA THR A 85 -3.20 -17.51 1.33
C THR A 85 -3.58 -16.05 1.23
N SER A 86 -2.75 -15.26 0.54
CA SER A 86 -2.98 -13.82 0.36
C SER A 86 -4.26 -13.49 -0.42
N TRP A 87 -4.79 -12.28 -0.19
CA TRP A 87 -5.91 -11.73 -0.99
C TRP A 87 -5.60 -11.71 -2.50
N LYS A 88 -4.34 -11.49 -2.89
CA LYS A 88 -3.92 -11.41 -4.30
C LYS A 88 -4.13 -12.73 -5.04
N VAL A 89 -3.93 -13.86 -4.36
CA VAL A 89 -4.19 -15.20 -4.92
C VAL A 89 -5.67 -15.37 -5.23
N HIS A 90 -6.54 -14.97 -4.31
CA HIS A 90 -7.99 -14.98 -4.50
C HIS A 90 -8.41 -14.09 -5.68
N GLN A 91 -7.76 -12.93 -5.86
CA GLN A 91 -8.00 -12.07 -7.01
C GLN A 91 -7.68 -12.77 -8.35
N LEU A 92 -6.54 -13.45 -8.44
CA LEU A 92 -6.11 -14.13 -9.68
C LEU A 92 -7.03 -15.29 -10.07
N LEU A 93 -7.63 -15.94 -9.09
CA LEU A 93 -8.47 -17.13 -9.26
C LEU A 93 -9.97 -16.83 -9.11
N MET A 94 -10.39 -15.57 -9.29
CA MET A 94 -11.79 -15.16 -9.04
C MET A 94 -12.82 -15.67 -10.06
N THR A 95 -12.40 -16.14 -11.25
CA THR A 95 -13.34 -16.65 -12.26
C THR A 95 -13.90 -18.01 -11.83
N PRO A 96 -15.18 -18.32 -12.10
CA PRO A 96 -15.83 -19.54 -11.60
C PRO A 96 -15.03 -20.83 -11.85
N GLU A 97 -14.40 -20.95 -13.02
CA GLU A 97 -13.62 -22.12 -13.43
C GLU A 97 -12.34 -22.25 -12.58
N LYS A 98 -11.71 -21.11 -12.28
CA LYS A 98 -10.41 -21.03 -11.59
C LYS A 98 -10.54 -21.10 -10.07
N ARG A 99 -11.71 -20.81 -9.49
CA ARG A 99 -11.92 -20.88 -8.03
C ARG A 99 -11.62 -22.26 -7.46
N THR A 100 -11.88 -23.31 -8.23
CA THR A 100 -11.59 -24.70 -7.82
C THR A 100 -10.10 -25.01 -7.68
N LEU A 101 -9.22 -24.13 -8.18
CA LEU A 101 -7.76 -24.34 -8.20
C LEU A 101 -7.06 -23.81 -6.94
N ILE A 102 -7.74 -22.98 -6.13
CA ILE A 102 -7.13 -22.38 -4.94
C ILE A 102 -6.80 -23.47 -3.90
N ARG A 103 -5.68 -23.30 -3.21
CA ARG A 103 -5.20 -24.20 -2.15
C ARG A 103 -4.65 -23.39 -1.00
N GLU A 104 -4.69 -23.96 0.21
CA GLU A 104 -4.11 -23.34 1.40
C GLU A 104 -2.59 -23.18 1.24
N GLY A 105 -2.04 -22.06 1.70
CA GLY A 105 -0.63 -21.71 1.51
C GLY A 105 -0.21 -21.42 0.07
N MET A 106 -1.14 -21.39 -0.89
CA MET A 106 -0.81 -21.10 -2.29
C MET A 106 -0.17 -19.70 -2.42
N THR A 107 0.98 -19.65 -3.08
CA THR A 107 1.71 -18.42 -3.39
C THR A 107 1.12 -17.71 -4.62
N VAL A 108 1.43 -16.42 -4.77
CA VAL A 108 1.01 -15.63 -5.95
C VAL A 108 1.57 -16.21 -7.25
N THR A 109 2.80 -16.73 -7.24
CA THR A 109 3.44 -17.37 -8.39
C THR A 109 2.71 -18.64 -8.83
N GLU A 110 2.32 -19.49 -7.88
CA GLU A 110 1.53 -20.69 -8.17
C GLU A 110 0.14 -20.34 -8.69
N ALA A 111 -0.50 -19.32 -8.12
CA ALA A 111 -1.79 -18.83 -8.58
C ALA A 111 -1.72 -18.31 -10.03
N HIS A 112 -0.66 -17.59 -10.41
CA HIS A 112 -0.43 -17.17 -11.79
C HIS A 112 -0.29 -18.37 -12.75
N ARG A 113 0.50 -19.37 -12.35
CA ARG A 113 0.68 -20.61 -13.12
C ARG A 113 -0.65 -21.36 -13.28
N ALA A 114 -1.40 -21.52 -12.20
CA ALA A 114 -2.72 -22.15 -12.20
C ALA A 114 -3.73 -21.37 -13.06
N ALA A 115 -3.64 -20.04 -13.08
CA ALA A 115 -4.47 -19.18 -13.91
C ALA A 115 -4.10 -19.23 -15.40
N GLY A 116 -3.05 -19.97 -15.79
CA GLY A 116 -2.58 -20.09 -17.18
C GLY A 116 -1.78 -18.89 -17.67
N HIS A 117 -1.37 -17.99 -16.77
CA HIS A 117 -0.45 -16.92 -17.13
C HIS A 117 0.95 -17.51 -17.23
N SER A 118 1.49 -17.60 -18.46
CA SER A 118 2.86 -18.02 -18.62
C SER A 118 3.77 -17.01 -17.92
N THR A 119 4.63 -17.49 -17.02
CA THR A 119 5.72 -16.69 -16.46
C THR A 119 6.81 -16.38 -17.48
N GLN A 120 6.60 -16.77 -18.75
CA GLN A 120 7.57 -16.80 -19.85
C GLN A 120 8.17 -15.44 -20.24
N GLY A 121 7.71 -14.33 -19.65
CA GLY A 121 8.29 -13.00 -19.93
C GLY A 121 9.22 -12.44 -18.87
N ARG A 122 9.37 -13.08 -17.70
CA ARG A 122 10.12 -12.50 -16.57
C ARG A 122 11.29 -13.33 -16.03
N THR A 123 11.41 -14.57 -16.45
CA THR A 123 12.68 -15.29 -16.35
C THR A 123 13.50 -14.92 -17.57
N GLY A 124 14.20 -13.77 -17.50
CA GLY A 124 15.55 -13.76 -18.06
C GLY A 124 16.31 -14.97 -17.49
N PRO A 125 17.34 -15.50 -18.18
CA PRO A 125 18.08 -16.68 -17.73
C PRO A 125 18.30 -16.56 -16.23
N GLU A 126 17.87 -17.57 -15.48
CA GLU A 126 17.89 -17.60 -14.02
C GLU A 126 19.32 -17.30 -13.58
N ALA A 127 19.61 -16.01 -13.41
CA ALA A 127 20.95 -15.57 -13.14
C ALA A 127 21.23 -16.12 -11.76
N ASP A 128 22.21 -17.03 -11.74
CA ASP A 128 22.78 -17.65 -10.56
C ASP A 128 22.68 -16.65 -9.38
N PRO A 129 21.97 -17.02 -8.30
CA PRO A 129 21.82 -16.15 -7.14
C PRO A 129 23.16 -15.59 -6.66
N GLU A 130 24.25 -16.33 -6.83
CA GLU A 130 25.61 -15.89 -6.53
C GLU A 130 26.09 -14.80 -7.50
N ALA A 131 25.85 -14.95 -8.80
CA ALA A 131 26.14 -13.92 -9.80
C ALA A 131 25.34 -12.63 -9.58
N LYS A 132 24.08 -12.71 -9.13
CA LYS A 132 23.29 -11.52 -8.73
C LYS A 132 23.87 -10.85 -7.49
N ARG A 133 24.23 -11.62 -6.46
CA ARG A 133 24.86 -11.08 -5.24
C ARG A 133 26.20 -10.41 -5.55
N GLU A 134 27.00 -11.01 -6.42
CA GLU A 134 28.26 -10.44 -6.87
C GLU A 134 28.05 -9.19 -7.73
N GLN A 135 27.02 -9.15 -8.57
CA GLN A 135 26.64 -7.95 -9.31
C GLN A 135 26.23 -6.80 -8.37
N PHE A 136 25.41 -7.09 -7.35
CA PHE A 136 25.04 -6.09 -6.33
C PHE A 136 26.25 -5.62 -5.50
N ARG A 137 27.15 -6.53 -5.12
CA ARG A 137 28.39 -6.19 -4.42
C ARG A 137 29.28 -5.27 -5.26
N LYS A 138 29.47 -5.59 -6.54
CA LYS A 138 30.22 -4.74 -7.48
C LYS A 138 29.62 -3.35 -7.64
N LEU A 139 28.29 -3.23 -7.67
CA LEU A 139 27.63 -1.92 -7.69
C LEU A 139 27.77 -1.17 -6.36
N ALA A 140 27.75 -1.86 -5.23
CA ALA A 140 27.89 -1.26 -3.90
C ALA A 140 29.33 -0.78 -3.62
N ASP A 141 30.32 -1.49 -4.16
CA ASP A 141 31.75 -1.16 -4.04
C ASP A 141 32.21 -0.14 -5.10
N ASP A 142 31.32 0.26 -6.02
CA ASP A 142 31.64 1.25 -7.06
C ASP A 142 31.53 2.68 -6.48
N PRO A 143 32.67 3.40 -6.32
CA PRO A 143 32.70 4.73 -5.71
C PRO A 143 31.96 5.79 -6.54
N ASP A 144 31.69 5.53 -7.82
CA ASP A 144 30.96 6.44 -8.71
C ASP A 144 29.43 6.21 -8.64
N ILE A 145 28.97 5.03 -8.20
CA ILE A 145 27.55 4.69 -8.12
C ILE A 145 26.90 5.20 -6.83
N ALA A 146 27.62 5.21 -5.70
CA ALA A 146 27.09 5.70 -4.42
C ALA A 146 26.49 7.13 -4.49
N PRO A 147 27.16 8.13 -5.08
CA PRO A 147 26.58 9.46 -5.24
C PRO A 147 25.44 9.51 -6.28
N GLU A 148 25.51 8.75 -7.38
CA GLU A 148 24.42 8.67 -8.38
C GLU A 148 23.14 8.05 -7.82
N VAL A 149 23.25 7.04 -6.95
CA VAL A 149 22.10 6.40 -6.31
C VAL A 149 21.44 7.35 -5.31
N ASP A 150 22.23 8.13 -4.57
CA ASP A 150 21.71 9.10 -3.60
C ASP A 150 21.03 10.29 -4.31
N GLU A 151 21.63 10.78 -5.40
CA GLU A 151 21.05 11.81 -6.27
C GLU A 151 19.75 11.30 -6.93
N TRP A 152 19.77 10.09 -7.52
CA TRP A 152 18.59 9.50 -8.15
C TRP A 152 17.48 9.18 -7.15
N ALA A 153 17.81 8.71 -5.95
CA ALA A 153 16.83 8.47 -4.89
C ALA A 153 16.17 9.79 -4.46
N THR A 154 16.97 10.85 -4.30
CA THR A 154 16.50 12.20 -3.98
C THR A 154 15.61 12.75 -5.09
N GLU A 155 16.04 12.67 -6.36
CA GLU A 155 15.26 13.08 -7.52
C GLU A 155 13.94 12.30 -7.62
N ARG A 156 13.95 10.99 -7.36
CA ARG A 156 12.72 10.18 -7.36
C ARG A 156 11.75 10.58 -6.26
N VAL A 157 12.24 10.89 -5.07
CA VAL A 157 11.41 11.39 -3.97
C VAL A 157 10.79 12.73 -4.36
N VAL A 158 11.59 13.66 -4.90
CA VAL A 158 11.12 14.96 -5.40
C VAL A 158 10.08 14.79 -6.52
N GLN A 159 10.34 13.91 -7.49
CA GLN A 159 9.41 13.65 -8.60
C GLN A 159 8.11 13.02 -8.11
N ARG A 160 8.14 12.06 -7.17
CA ARG A 160 6.92 11.50 -6.58
C ARG A 160 6.10 12.56 -5.84
N HIS A 161 6.75 13.49 -5.14
CA HIS A 161 6.06 14.61 -4.52
C HIS A 161 5.44 15.55 -5.56
N ALA A 162 6.14 15.84 -6.66
CA ALA A 162 5.61 16.63 -7.77
C ALA A 162 4.40 15.92 -8.43
N ASP A 163 4.51 14.63 -8.73
CA ASP A 163 3.42 13.83 -9.31
C ASP A 163 2.21 13.74 -8.38
N ARG A 164 2.43 13.61 -7.07
CA ARG A 164 1.36 13.61 -6.05
C ARG A 164 0.70 14.98 -5.94
N ARG A 165 1.49 16.06 -6.04
CA ARG A 165 0.98 17.44 -6.09
C ARG A 165 0.15 17.66 -7.34
N ASP A 166 0.60 17.21 -8.51
CA ASP A 166 -0.13 17.31 -9.77
C ASP A 166 -1.41 16.47 -9.74
N ALA A 167 -1.35 15.25 -9.21
CA ALA A 167 -2.53 14.40 -9.01
C ALA A 167 -3.56 15.05 -8.06
N GLN A 168 -3.09 15.74 -7.01
CA GLN A 168 -3.95 16.49 -6.09
C GLN A 168 -4.47 17.81 -6.69
N GLN A 169 -3.73 18.44 -7.59
CA GLN A 169 -4.09 19.71 -8.24
C GLN A 169 -4.91 19.52 -9.52
N ARG A 170 -4.93 18.32 -10.11
CA ARG A 170 -5.83 18.00 -11.22
C ARG A 170 -7.27 18.27 -10.77
N PRO A 171 -7.96 19.27 -11.34
CA PRO A 171 -9.34 19.52 -11.01
C PRO A 171 -10.13 18.27 -11.39
N THR A 172 -10.71 17.60 -10.40
CA THR A 172 -11.72 16.59 -10.64
C THR A 172 -12.83 17.28 -11.41
N ARG A 173 -13.10 16.77 -12.62
CA ARG A 173 -14.08 17.34 -13.56
C ARG A 173 -15.47 17.22 -12.94
N GLY A 174 -15.87 18.22 -12.16
CA GLY A 174 -17.13 18.27 -11.43
C GLY A 174 -16.98 19.08 -10.15
N ASP A 175 -17.58 20.27 -10.15
CA ASP A 175 -17.61 21.30 -9.11
C ASP A 175 -17.58 20.82 -7.63
N ALA A 176 -16.61 21.33 -6.86
CA ALA A 176 -16.80 21.65 -5.45
C ALA A 176 -15.73 22.65 -4.94
N LYS A 177 -16.17 23.57 -4.08
CA LYS A 177 -15.50 24.77 -3.53
C LYS A 177 -14.08 24.55 -2.98
N PRO A 178 -13.24 25.63 -2.91
CA PRO A 178 -11.85 25.53 -2.49
C PRO A 178 -11.76 25.30 -0.98
N PHE A 179 -11.60 24.04 -0.59
CA PHE A 179 -11.23 23.66 0.78
C PHE A 179 -9.79 23.16 0.81
N ARG A 180 -8.83 23.96 0.33
CA ARG A 180 -7.41 23.68 0.55
C ARG A 180 -6.67 24.96 0.88
N LYS A 181 -6.52 25.19 2.18
CA LYS A 181 -5.47 26.06 2.71
C LYS A 181 -4.16 25.50 2.14
N ALA A 182 -3.38 26.34 1.46
CA ALA A 182 -2.08 25.94 0.97
C ALA A 182 -1.28 25.37 2.14
N MET A 183 -0.89 24.10 2.05
CA MET A 183 0.04 23.51 3.00
C MET A 183 1.32 24.34 2.94
N THR A 184 1.80 24.74 4.10
CA THR A 184 3.06 25.47 4.22
C THR A 184 4.21 24.55 3.77
N GLU A 185 5.30 25.13 3.23
CA GLU A 185 6.52 24.38 2.89
C GLU A 185 7.00 23.51 4.07
N MET A 186 6.74 23.97 5.29
CA MET A 186 7.09 23.29 6.52
C MET A 186 6.25 22.03 6.78
N GLU A 187 4.96 22.01 6.44
CA GLU A 187 4.11 20.81 6.52
C GLU A 187 4.52 19.76 5.47
N LEU A 188 5.00 20.21 4.30
CA LEU A 188 5.58 19.33 3.28
C LEU A 188 6.87 18.67 3.77
N THR A 189 7.75 19.43 4.43
CA THR A 189 8.96 18.88 5.05
C THR A 189 8.63 17.83 6.11
N LEU A 190 7.60 18.07 6.94
CA LEU A 190 7.19 17.10 7.96
C LEU A 190 6.67 15.79 7.33
N LEU A 191 5.82 15.89 6.31
CA LEU A 191 5.30 14.72 5.61
C LEU A 191 6.41 13.93 4.93
N SER A 192 7.40 14.60 4.32
CA SER A 192 8.56 13.94 3.74
C SER A 192 9.37 13.16 4.79
N LYS A 193 9.54 13.71 5.99
CA LYS A 193 10.20 13.03 7.12
C LYS A 193 9.40 11.84 7.65
N LEU A 194 8.08 11.94 7.69
CA LEU A 194 7.21 10.82 8.06
C LEU A 194 7.25 9.70 7.02
N ASP A 195 7.23 10.04 5.73
CA ASP A 195 7.40 9.07 4.64
C ASP A 195 8.78 8.38 4.71
N ALA A 196 9.83 9.10 5.10
CA ALA A 196 11.16 8.53 5.31
C ALA A 196 11.20 7.54 6.48
N LEU A 197 10.50 7.81 7.59
CA LEU A 197 10.36 6.87 8.71
C LEU A 197 9.59 5.61 8.30
N ASP A 198 8.51 5.74 7.54
CA ASP A 198 7.75 4.58 7.06
C ASP A 198 8.60 3.71 6.11
N HIS A 199 9.37 4.35 5.23
CA HIS A 199 10.32 3.63 4.38
C HIS A 199 11.40 2.90 5.20
N PHE A 200 11.96 3.55 6.22
CA PHE A 200 12.91 2.93 7.14
C PHE A 200 12.29 1.73 7.88
N ALA A 201 11.07 1.86 8.39
CA ALA A 201 10.36 0.77 9.06
C ALA A 201 10.13 -0.44 8.12
N ASN A 202 9.85 -0.19 6.84
CA ASN A 202 9.74 -1.24 5.83
C ASN A 202 11.09 -1.92 5.56
N ILE A 203 12.20 -1.17 5.48
CA ILE A 203 13.55 -1.74 5.34
C ILE A 203 13.88 -2.64 6.54
N CYS A 204 13.62 -2.19 7.77
CA CYS A 204 13.83 -3.01 8.97
C CYS A 204 12.98 -4.29 8.96
N ARG A 205 11.73 -4.21 8.49
CA ARG A 205 10.86 -5.38 8.33
C ARG A 205 11.44 -6.36 7.31
N ASP A 206 11.88 -5.88 6.16
CA ASP A 206 12.48 -6.71 5.12
C ASP A 206 13.78 -7.37 5.59
N ILE A 207 14.64 -6.66 6.33
CA ILE A 207 15.86 -7.21 6.94
C ILE A 207 15.50 -8.38 7.87
N ASN A 208 14.49 -8.18 8.72
CA ASN A 208 14.04 -9.20 9.68
C ASN A 208 13.36 -10.39 8.99
N GLU A 209 12.51 -10.16 7.99
CA GLU A 209 11.82 -11.22 7.23
C GLU A 209 12.78 -12.07 6.38
N ASN A 210 13.90 -11.50 5.93
CA ASN A 210 14.88 -12.17 5.08
C ASN A 210 16.13 -12.66 5.82
N GLU A 211 16.15 -12.58 7.16
CA GLU A 211 17.29 -12.96 8.02
C GLU A 211 18.62 -12.35 7.55
N VAL A 212 18.59 -11.09 7.13
CA VAL A 212 19.79 -10.39 6.67
C VAL A 212 20.63 -10.01 7.88
N ASP A 213 21.77 -10.66 8.04
CA ASP A 213 22.75 -10.32 9.07
C ASP A 213 23.45 -9.02 8.67
N LEU A 214 23.04 -7.92 9.31
CA LEU A 214 23.70 -6.63 9.15
C LEU A 214 24.88 -6.55 10.11
N ASP A 215 26.02 -6.10 9.62
CA ASP A 215 27.14 -5.82 10.50
C ASP A 215 26.73 -4.72 11.52
N PRO A 216 27.30 -4.76 12.75
CA PRO A 216 26.93 -3.82 13.81
C PRO A 216 27.13 -2.34 13.45
N GLU A 217 28.05 -2.02 12.54
CA GLU A 217 28.32 -0.65 12.12
C GLU A 217 27.19 -0.12 11.22
N THR A 218 26.76 -0.93 10.25
CA THR A 218 25.64 -0.60 9.36
C THR A 218 24.33 -0.46 10.16
N PHE A 219 24.07 -1.37 11.10
CA PHE A 219 22.89 -1.29 11.96
C PHE A 219 22.92 -0.02 12.85
N GLY A 220 24.09 0.32 13.39
CA GLY A 220 24.28 1.54 14.17
C GLY A 220 23.99 2.82 13.38
N LYS A 221 24.46 2.89 12.12
CA LYS A 221 24.20 4.02 11.21
C LYS A 221 22.70 4.18 10.90
N LEU A 222 22.02 3.07 10.58
CA LEU A 222 20.58 3.07 10.32
C LEU A 222 19.79 3.56 11.54
N THR A 223 20.13 3.06 12.73
CA THR A 223 19.48 3.47 13.99
C THR A 223 19.69 4.95 14.28
N ALA A 224 20.90 5.48 14.03
CA ALA A 224 21.21 6.89 14.24
C ALA A 224 20.37 7.81 13.32
N VAL A 225 20.20 7.44 12.04
CA VAL A 225 19.35 8.19 11.10
C VAL A 225 17.89 8.20 11.56
N ALA A 226 17.34 7.05 11.96
CA ALA A 226 15.97 6.98 12.46
C ALA A 226 15.76 7.82 13.73
N GLN A 227 16.71 7.78 14.67
CA GLN A 227 16.68 8.61 15.87
C GLN A 227 16.71 10.10 15.54
N GLN A 228 17.55 10.53 14.60
CA GLN A 228 17.60 11.93 14.18
C GLN A 228 16.26 12.40 13.61
N ILE A 229 15.62 11.60 12.73
CA ILE A 229 14.32 11.96 12.15
C ILE A 229 13.23 12.07 13.24
N VAL A 230 13.22 11.13 14.19
CA VAL A 230 12.26 11.18 15.33
C VAL A 230 12.46 12.44 16.17
N VAL A 231 13.70 12.81 16.50
CA VAL A 231 14.01 14.03 17.25
C VAL A 231 13.51 15.27 16.49
N GLU A 232 13.73 15.35 15.19
CA GLU A 232 13.28 16.49 14.38
C GLU A 232 11.75 16.60 14.33
N ILE A 233 11.03 15.48 14.28
CA ILE A 233 9.56 15.46 14.32
C ILE A 233 9.04 15.85 15.71
N GLN A 234 9.67 15.37 16.79
CA GLN A 234 9.31 15.77 18.16
C GLN A 234 9.53 17.26 18.39
N PHE A 235 10.67 17.82 17.98
CA PHE A 235 10.94 19.26 18.07
C PHE A 235 9.89 20.07 17.32
N TYR A 236 9.48 19.62 16.14
CA TYR A 236 8.41 20.25 15.40
C TYR A 236 7.08 20.21 16.16
N ALA A 237 6.68 19.03 16.64
CA ALA A 237 5.43 18.87 17.38
C ALA A 237 5.37 19.80 18.60
N ILE A 238 6.45 19.85 19.39
CA ILE A 238 6.57 20.75 20.55
C ILE A 238 6.43 22.22 20.13
N ARG A 239 7.14 22.65 19.08
CA ARG A 239 7.10 24.04 18.58
C ARG A 239 5.69 24.48 18.17
N HIS A 240 4.87 23.54 17.73
CA HIS A 240 3.52 23.79 17.24
C HIS A 240 2.41 23.42 18.22
N GLY A 241 2.75 23.05 19.46
CA GLY A 241 1.77 22.65 20.48
C GLY A 241 1.01 21.37 20.12
N LEU A 242 1.62 20.52 19.29
CA LEU A 242 1.11 19.19 18.97
C LEU A 242 1.66 18.20 20.00
N ASP A 243 0.79 17.32 20.48
CA ASP A 243 1.20 16.21 21.33
C ASP A 243 1.78 15.08 20.46
N CYS A 244 2.99 14.63 20.77
CA CYS A 244 3.73 13.64 19.98
C CYS A 244 4.61 12.80 20.91
N ASP A 245 4.19 11.58 21.23
CA ASP A 245 4.98 10.60 21.98
C ASP A 245 5.57 9.54 21.02
N LEU A 246 6.39 10.00 20.06
CA LEU A 246 7.16 9.09 19.20
C LEU A 246 8.38 8.58 19.95
N LYS A 247 8.61 7.27 19.97
CA LYS A 247 9.82 6.65 20.53
C LYS A 247 10.38 5.66 19.52
N VAL A 248 11.69 5.65 19.33
CA VAL A 248 12.37 4.57 18.60
C VAL A 248 12.37 3.35 19.52
N ALA A 249 11.76 2.24 19.09
CA ALA A 249 11.83 0.98 19.82
C ALA A 249 13.30 0.51 19.86
N GLN A 250 13.80 0.24 21.07
CA GLN A 250 15.15 -0.28 21.30
C GLN A 250 15.20 -1.79 21.03
#